data_AF-A0A150H9E5-F1
#
_entry.id   AF-A0A150H9E5-F1
#
_cell.length_a   1.000
_cell.length_b   1.000
_cell.length_c   1.000
_cell.angle_alpha   90.00
_cell.angle_beta   90.00
_cell.angle_gamma   90.00
#
_symmetry.space_group_name_H-M   'P 1'
#
loop_
_entity.id
_entity.type
_entity.pdbx_description
1 polymer ?
#
loop_
_entity_poly.entity_id
_entity_poly.type
_entity_poly.pdbx_seq_one_letter_code
_entity_poly.pdbx_strand_id
1 'polypeptide(L)'
;MRLIPDTAVTRELGEEIVSVLEGAVLPGGDCAACGRQLGDGAFRLSVYPQPTGGVLVTAVHATCGTSNLQHGGLLVVPPGTWTAAGAVITTVKATPSRTWWGGRRERLEETPIPLVIVSPSCDVFYLGRRDGRLITTVELLLLEGYDRAGEIRFHAAAREDLTVSLDTDELTISPLFLDEYSIDVREGFADMLDVAGGLLLAITHEPIGALAAGEGDAGELERVTTSPHSAFAWIPAESIQKG
;
A
#
# COMPACT_ATOMS: atom_id res chain seq x y z
N MET A 1 -13.57 8.16 7.34
CA MET A 1 -13.33 8.80 8.65
C MET A 1 -13.05 10.29 8.46
N ARG A 2 -12.94 11.08 9.54
CA ARG A 2 -12.62 12.52 9.44
C ARG A 2 -11.52 12.93 10.43
N LEU A 3 -10.48 13.58 9.94
CA LEU A 3 -9.44 14.14 10.80
C LEU A 3 -9.96 15.41 11.49
N ILE A 4 -9.72 15.53 12.79
CA ILE A 4 -9.83 16.80 13.51
C ILE A 4 -8.56 17.61 13.23
N PRO A 5 -8.66 18.78 12.58
CA PRO A 5 -7.50 19.57 12.21
C PRO A 5 -6.71 20.05 13.44
N ASP A 6 -5.39 20.05 13.32
CA ASP A 6 -4.48 20.54 14.35
C ASP A 6 -3.31 21.31 13.70
N THR A 7 -3.22 22.60 13.99
CA THR A 7 -2.24 23.49 13.34
C THR A 7 -0.80 23.17 13.74
N ALA A 8 -0.58 22.59 14.91
CA ALA A 8 0.75 22.20 15.35
C ALA A 8 1.20 20.92 14.64
N VAL A 9 0.29 19.95 14.47
CA VAL A 9 0.53 18.75 13.65
C VAL A 9 0.80 19.12 12.20
N THR A 10 -0.03 19.98 11.60
CA THR A 10 0.19 20.43 10.20
C THR A 10 1.50 21.18 10.03
N ARG A 11 1.95 21.95 11.03
CA ARG A 11 3.26 22.61 10.99
C ARG A 11 4.42 21.61 11.00
N GLU A 12 4.31 20.54 11.78
CA GLU A 12 5.35 19.52 11.91
C GLU A 12 5.42 18.61 10.69
N LEU A 13 4.26 18.15 10.20
CA LEU A 13 4.18 17.16 9.12
C LEU A 13 4.11 17.79 7.72
N GLY A 14 3.57 19.01 7.60
CA GLY A 14 3.18 19.60 6.33
C GLY A 14 1.79 19.17 5.86
N GLU A 15 1.15 20.01 5.05
CA GLU A 15 -0.23 19.79 4.58
C GLU A 15 -0.38 18.54 3.72
N GLU A 16 0.61 18.26 2.86
CA GLU A 16 0.60 17.08 1.99
C GLU A 16 0.56 15.78 2.78
N ILE A 17 1.46 15.61 3.76
CA ILE A 17 1.51 14.40 4.60
C ILE A 17 0.23 14.27 5.42
N VAL A 18 -0.29 15.36 5.99
CA VAL A 18 -1.55 15.32 6.73
C VAL A 18 -2.70 14.84 5.84
N SER A 19 -2.77 15.32 4.59
CA SER A 19 -3.78 14.87 3.63
C SER A 19 -3.64 13.39 3.28
N VAL A 20 -2.42 12.89 3.11
CA VAL A 20 -2.16 11.46 2.84
C VAL A 20 -2.60 10.61 4.03
N LEU A 21 -2.20 10.98 5.24
CA LEU A 21 -2.56 10.25 6.45
C LEU A 21 -4.06 10.32 6.75
N GLU A 22 -4.74 11.42 6.40
CA GLU A 22 -6.20 11.49 6.54
C GLU A 22 -6.91 10.43 5.69
N GLY A 23 -6.42 10.18 4.47
CA GLY A 23 -6.96 9.15 3.58
C GLY A 23 -6.55 7.72 3.99
N ALA A 24 -5.35 7.55 4.52
CA ALA A 24 -4.80 6.24 4.89
C ALA A 24 -5.40 5.68 6.19
N VAL A 25 -5.94 6.52 7.07
CA VAL A 25 -6.56 6.07 8.32
C VAL A 25 -7.95 5.47 8.05
N LEU A 26 -8.10 4.19 8.40
CA LEU A 26 -9.32 3.41 8.14
C LEU A 26 -10.05 3.01 9.44
N PRO A 27 -11.38 2.77 9.40
CA PRO A 27 -12.16 2.37 10.56
C PRO A 27 -11.66 1.13 11.29
N GLY A 28 -11.02 0.21 10.56
CA GLY A 28 -10.46 -1.03 11.09
C GLY A 28 -9.16 -0.85 11.88
N GLY A 29 -8.48 0.31 11.75
CA GLY A 29 -7.26 0.60 12.50
C GLY A 29 -7.54 0.82 13.98
N ASP A 30 -6.53 0.63 14.83
CA ASP A 30 -6.64 0.72 16.27
C ASP A 30 -6.24 2.10 16.81
N CYS A 31 -7.05 2.60 17.75
CA CYS A 31 -6.74 3.83 18.45
C CYS A 31 -5.56 3.60 19.41
N ALA A 32 -4.43 4.25 19.15
CA ALA A 32 -3.21 4.09 19.94
C ALA A 32 -3.35 4.45 21.43
N ALA A 33 -4.37 5.23 21.81
CA ALA A 33 -4.61 5.61 23.20
C ALA A 33 -5.45 4.59 24.00
N CYS A 34 -6.37 3.86 23.35
CA CYS A 34 -7.31 2.98 24.06
C CYS A 34 -7.33 1.54 23.56
N GLY A 35 -6.59 1.23 22.48
CA GLY A 35 -6.47 -0.10 21.89
C GLY A 35 -7.76 -0.66 21.30
N ARG A 36 -8.73 0.21 20.99
CA ARG A 36 -9.98 -0.19 20.32
C ARG A 36 -9.97 0.34 18.90
N GLN A 37 -10.63 -0.37 18.00
CA GLN A 37 -10.87 0.07 16.62
C GLN A 37 -11.42 1.49 16.57
N LEU A 38 -10.90 2.27 15.62
CA LEU A 38 -11.22 3.69 15.42
C LEU A 38 -12.68 3.91 14.97
N GLY A 39 -13.23 2.96 14.21
CA GLY A 39 -14.56 3.05 13.61
C GLY A 39 -14.72 4.24 12.66
N ASP A 40 -15.96 4.56 12.29
CA ASP A 40 -16.25 5.65 11.33
C ASP A 40 -16.15 7.06 11.91
N GLY A 41 -15.68 7.18 13.16
CA GLY A 41 -15.66 8.41 13.92
C GLY A 41 -14.62 9.44 13.45
N ALA A 42 -14.59 10.56 14.16
CA ALA A 42 -13.53 11.54 14.03
C ALA A 42 -12.29 11.10 14.81
N PHE A 43 -11.11 11.39 14.27
CA PHE A 43 -9.83 11.03 14.87
C PHE A 43 -8.86 12.22 14.91
N ARG A 44 -7.75 12.05 15.61
CA ARG A 44 -6.60 12.95 15.70
C ARG A 44 -5.34 12.19 15.36
N LEU A 45 -4.31 12.92 14.95
CA LEU A 45 -2.96 12.41 14.78
C LEU A 45 -2.11 12.83 15.98
N SER A 46 -1.48 11.88 16.65
CA SER A 46 -0.41 12.15 17.61
C SER A 46 0.93 11.95 16.92
N VAL A 47 1.88 12.83 17.20
CA VAL A 47 3.15 12.95 16.47
C VAL A 47 4.31 12.82 17.44
N TYR A 48 5.22 11.91 17.13
CA TYR A 48 6.33 11.50 17.99
C TYR A 48 7.63 11.52 17.20
N PRO A 49 8.39 12.63 17.27
CA PRO A 49 9.71 12.71 16.65
C PRO A 49 10.65 11.63 17.18
N GLN A 50 11.36 10.96 16.27
CA GLN A 50 12.26 9.85 16.59
C GLN A 50 13.71 10.31 16.65
N PRO A 51 14.58 9.68 17.47
CA PRO A 51 16.01 10.02 17.54
C PRO A 51 16.75 9.89 16.20
N THR A 52 16.24 9.04 15.31
CA THR A 52 16.76 8.82 13.94
C THR A 52 16.46 9.99 12.99
N GLY A 53 15.71 10.99 13.43
CA GLY A 53 15.27 12.14 12.63
C GLY A 53 13.95 11.93 11.87
N GLY A 54 13.42 10.70 11.88
CA GLY A 54 12.07 10.39 11.41
C GLY A 54 10.98 10.80 12.39
N VAL A 55 9.72 10.52 12.04
CA VAL A 55 8.56 10.84 12.87
C VAL A 55 7.62 9.64 12.88
N LEU A 56 7.20 9.22 14.06
CA LEU A 56 6.13 8.25 14.24
C LEU A 56 4.82 9.00 14.43
N VAL A 57 3.78 8.63 13.67
CA VAL A 57 2.45 9.21 13.75
C VAL A 57 1.45 8.12 14.11
N THR A 58 0.54 8.39 15.04
CA THR A 58 -0.51 7.42 15.43
C THR A 58 -1.89 8.06 15.38
N ALA A 59 -2.88 7.31 14.89
CA ALA A 59 -4.29 7.69 14.94
C ALA A 59 -4.90 7.44 16.33
N VAL A 60 -5.70 8.40 16.79
CA VAL A 60 -6.37 8.34 18.10
C VAL A 60 -7.80 8.84 17.93
N HIS A 61 -8.78 8.21 18.58
CA HIS A 61 -10.13 8.74 18.65
C HIS A 61 -10.14 10.20 19.10
N ALA A 62 -10.97 11.04 18.48
CA ALA A 62 -11.14 12.43 18.91
C ALA A 62 -11.72 12.58 20.34
N THR A 63 -12.12 11.50 21.00
CA THR A 63 -12.58 11.51 22.39
C THR A 63 -11.54 10.97 23.38
N CYS A 64 -10.52 10.23 22.93
CA CYS A 64 -9.54 9.58 23.80
C CYS A 64 -8.41 10.50 24.28
N GLY A 65 -8.27 11.71 23.71
CA GLY A 65 -7.28 12.69 24.14
C GLY A 65 -7.07 13.80 23.13
N THR A 66 -6.29 14.81 23.50
CA THR A 66 -5.77 15.82 22.57
C THR A 66 -4.67 15.22 21.70
N SER A 67 -4.42 15.80 20.51
CA SER A 67 -3.24 15.46 19.71
C SER A 67 -2.00 15.63 20.59
N ASN A 68 -1.18 14.60 20.72
CA ASN A 68 0.05 14.67 21.50
C ASN A 68 1.22 14.93 20.56
N LEU A 69 1.86 16.10 20.70
CA LEU A 69 3.22 16.37 20.22
C LEU A 69 4.16 16.14 21.40
N GLN A 70 4.68 14.92 21.55
CA GLN A 70 5.59 14.59 22.65
C GLN A 70 7.04 14.57 22.16
N HIS A 71 7.85 15.47 22.71
CA HIS A 71 9.31 15.43 22.59
C HIS A 71 9.89 14.66 23.77
N GLY A 72 10.24 13.39 23.57
CA GLY A 72 10.85 12.54 24.58
C GLY A 72 9.84 11.87 25.54
N GLY A 73 10.13 10.61 25.88
CA GLY A 73 9.28 9.74 26.70
C GLY A 73 9.38 8.29 26.20
N LEU A 74 9.08 7.30 27.07
CA LEU A 74 8.96 5.91 26.64
C LEU A 74 7.56 5.71 26.06
N LEU A 75 7.47 5.58 24.75
CA LEU A 75 6.22 5.32 24.04
C LEU A 75 6.19 3.84 23.65
N VAL A 76 5.20 3.12 24.17
CA VAL A 76 4.87 1.76 23.68
C VAL A 76 3.78 1.94 22.64
N VAL A 77 4.12 1.75 21.36
CA VAL A 77 3.15 1.79 20.27
C VAL A 77 2.79 0.36 19.90
N PRO A 78 1.49 0.03 19.78
CA PRO A 78 1.10 -1.28 19.26
C PRO A 78 1.62 -1.46 17.83
N PRO A 79 1.79 -2.70 17.34
CA PRO A 79 2.00 -2.95 15.92
C PRO A 79 0.92 -2.26 15.09
N GLY A 80 1.28 -1.75 13.91
CA GLY A 80 0.32 -1.10 13.02
C GLY A 80 -0.69 -2.12 12.49
N THR A 81 -1.95 -1.71 12.39
CA THR A 81 -2.98 -2.50 11.72
C THR A 81 -2.86 -2.27 10.23
N TRP A 82 -2.49 -3.30 9.47
CA TRP A 82 -2.45 -3.25 8.01
C TRP A 82 -3.74 -3.80 7.41
N THR A 83 -3.94 -3.55 6.12
CA THR A 83 -5.07 -4.09 5.35
C THR A 83 -4.59 -4.48 3.97
N ALA A 84 -5.13 -5.56 3.41
CA ALA A 84 -4.81 -5.98 2.05
C ALA A 84 -6.06 -6.38 1.26
N ALA A 85 -5.92 -6.35 -0.06
CA ALA A 85 -6.95 -6.77 -1.00
C ALA A 85 -6.32 -7.46 -2.21
N GLY A 86 -7.01 -8.50 -2.71
CA GLY A 86 -6.72 -9.11 -4.00
C GLY A 86 -7.63 -8.54 -5.08
N ALA A 87 -7.06 -8.20 -6.23
CA ALA A 87 -7.76 -7.76 -7.43
C ALA A 87 -7.16 -8.41 -8.68
N VAL A 88 -7.85 -8.27 -9.81
CA VAL A 88 -7.31 -8.61 -11.13
C VAL A 88 -7.43 -7.39 -12.01
N ILE A 89 -6.31 -6.97 -12.59
CA ILE A 89 -6.28 -5.90 -13.60
C ILE A 89 -6.02 -6.51 -14.96
N THR A 90 -6.57 -5.92 -16.02
CA THR A 90 -6.31 -6.37 -17.39
C THR A 90 -5.29 -5.46 -18.03
N THR A 91 -4.17 -6.03 -18.48
CA THR A 91 -3.23 -5.31 -19.34
C THR A 91 -3.59 -5.52 -20.79
N VAL A 92 -3.48 -4.46 -21.59
CA VAL A 92 -3.77 -4.48 -23.02
C VAL A 92 -2.49 -4.24 -23.78
N LYS A 93 -2.01 -5.25 -24.50
CA LYS A 93 -0.87 -5.13 -25.40
C LYS A 93 -1.34 -4.99 -26.84
N ALA A 94 -1.07 -3.86 -27.46
CA ALA A 94 -1.29 -3.67 -28.89
C ALA A 94 -0.10 -4.19 -29.69
N THR A 95 -0.25 -5.38 -30.29
CA THR A 95 0.78 -5.97 -31.16
C THR A 95 0.45 -5.63 -32.61
N PRO A 96 1.37 -4.98 -33.37
CA PRO A 96 1.14 -4.72 -34.78
C PRO A 96 1.10 -6.04 -35.56
N SER A 97 -0.04 -6.34 -36.17
CA SER A 97 -0.23 -7.47 -37.07
C SER A 97 -0.29 -6.98 -38.51
N ARG A 98 0.35 -7.72 -39.42
CA ARG A 98 0.19 -7.50 -40.86
C ARG A 98 -0.91 -8.41 -41.37
N THR A 99 -1.92 -7.82 -41.98
CA THR A 99 -2.89 -8.58 -42.77
C THR A 99 -2.24 -9.02 -44.09
N TRP A 100 -2.70 -10.13 -44.65
CA TRP A 100 -2.18 -10.71 -45.90
C TRP A 100 -2.17 -9.69 -47.06
N TRP A 101 -3.13 -8.77 -47.11
CA TRP A 101 -3.23 -7.70 -48.11
C TRP A 101 -2.42 -6.43 -47.77
N GLY A 102 -1.47 -6.49 -46.83
CA GLY A 102 -0.57 -5.37 -46.52
C GLY A 102 -1.17 -4.27 -45.63
N GLY A 103 -2.40 -4.43 -45.16
CA GLY A 103 -3.00 -3.55 -44.16
C GLY A 103 -2.38 -3.78 -42.78
N ARG A 104 -1.98 -2.72 -42.10
CA ARG A 104 -1.54 -2.76 -40.70
C ARG A 104 -2.77 -2.79 -39.79
N ARG A 105 -2.93 -3.85 -39.00
CA ARG A 105 -3.99 -3.96 -38.00
C ARG A 105 -3.35 -4.18 -36.63
N GLU A 106 -3.81 -3.49 -35.61
CA GLU A 106 -3.40 -3.77 -34.24
C GLU A 106 -4.22 -4.95 -33.71
N ARG A 107 -3.53 -5.97 -33.21
CA ARG A 107 -4.13 -7.03 -32.42
C ARG A 107 -3.96 -6.65 -30.95
N LEU A 108 -5.08 -6.49 -30.25
CA LEU A 108 -5.07 -6.32 -28.81
C LEU A 108 -4.99 -7.71 -28.17
N GLU A 109 -4.00 -7.91 -27.32
CA GLU A 109 -3.89 -9.07 -26.44
C GLU A 109 -4.17 -8.58 -25.02
N GLU A 110 -5.24 -9.10 -24.44
CA GLU A 110 -5.64 -8.82 -23.06
C GLU A 110 -5.06 -9.91 -22.16
N THR A 111 -4.25 -9.52 -21.18
CA THR A 111 -3.68 -10.44 -20.19
C THR A 111 -4.18 -10.04 -18.81
N PRO A 112 -4.95 -10.90 -18.11
CA PRO A 112 -5.31 -10.66 -16.73
C PRO A 112 -4.06 -10.79 -15.86
N ILE A 113 -3.86 -9.82 -14.99
CA ILE A 113 -2.74 -9.75 -14.05
C ILE A 113 -3.31 -9.75 -12.64
N PRO A 114 -2.92 -10.71 -11.79
CA PRO A 114 -3.26 -10.66 -10.38
C PRO A 114 -2.56 -9.44 -9.76
N LEU A 115 -3.32 -8.69 -8.98
CA LEU A 115 -2.86 -7.52 -8.25
C LEU A 115 -3.14 -7.76 -6.77
N VAL A 116 -2.11 -7.65 -5.94
CA VAL A 116 -2.23 -7.60 -4.50
C VAL A 116 -1.98 -6.17 -4.05
N ILE A 117 -2.88 -5.62 -3.26
CA ILE A 117 -2.81 -4.26 -2.74
C ILE A 117 -2.66 -4.34 -1.23
N VAL A 118 -1.64 -3.69 -0.70
CA VAL A 118 -1.34 -3.63 0.74
C VAL A 118 -1.36 -2.16 1.16
N SER A 119 -2.21 -1.86 2.15
CA SER A 119 -2.05 -0.66 2.98
C SER A 119 -1.20 -1.05 4.18
N PRO A 120 0.07 -0.61 4.25
CA PRO A 120 1.05 -1.14 5.21
C PRO A 120 0.70 -0.77 6.66
N SER A 121 -0.16 0.23 6.84
CA SER A 121 -0.75 0.57 8.12
C SER A 121 -1.91 1.53 7.91
N CYS A 122 -2.92 1.44 8.78
CA CYS A 122 -4.12 2.26 8.78
C CYS A 122 -4.27 3.09 10.07
N ASP A 123 -3.29 3.03 10.97
CA ASP A 123 -3.34 3.66 12.29
C ASP A 123 -1.97 4.12 12.82
N VAL A 124 -0.87 3.47 12.42
CA VAL A 124 0.50 3.76 12.87
C VAL A 124 1.43 3.98 11.68
N PHE A 125 1.97 5.18 11.52
CA PHE A 125 2.75 5.56 10.34
C PHE A 125 4.16 5.98 10.75
N TYR A 126 5.16 5.35 10.14
CA TYR A 126 6.55 5.78 10.26
C TYR A 126 6.93 6.65 9.07
N LEU A 127 7.27 7.90 9.33
CA LEU A 127 7.75 8.86 8.33
C LEU A 127 9.28 8.93 8.42
N GLY A 128 9.93 8.60 7.31
CA GLY A 128 11.37 8.76 7.16
C GLY A 128 11.74 10.24 7.01
N ARG A 129 13.03 10.55 7.10
CA ARG A 129 13.56 11.88 6.73
C ARG A 129 14.63 11.73 5.65
N ARG A 130 14.46 12.47 4.56
CA ARG A 130 15.39 12.50 3.43
C ARG A 130 15.57 13.93 2.96
N ASP A 131 16.82 14.36 2.83
CA ASP A 131 17.18 15.71 2.39
C ASP A 131 16.46 16.84 3.15
N GLY A 132 16.29 16.63 4.47
CA GLY A 132 15.61 17.58 5.36
C GLY A 132 14.08 17.53 5.34
N ARG A 133 13.45 16.79 4.41
CA ARG A 133 12.00 16.62 4.29
C ARG A 133 11.54 15.29 4.90
N LEU A 134 10.35 15.27 5.50
CA LEU A 134 9.68 14.02 5.87
C LEU A 134 9.18 13.31 4.60
N ILE A 135 9.30 11.99 4.57
CA ILE A 135 8.82 11.15 3.48
C ILE A 135 7.98 10.00 4.03
N THR A 136 6.95 9.63 3.30
CA THR A 136 6.09 8.48 3.60
C THR A 136 6.78 7.15 3.27
N THR A 137 6.22 6.05 3.77
CA THR A 137 6.67 4.70 3.40
C THR A 137 6.62 4.49 1.89
N VAL A 138 5.55 4.94 1.23
CA VAL A 138 5.41 4.82 -0.23
C VAL A 138 6.51 5.59 -0.96
N GLU A 139 6.80 6.83 -0.55
CA GLU A 139 7.88 7.61 -1.15
C GLU A 139 9.26 6.96 -0.96
N LEU A 140 9.50 6.33 0.19
CA LEU A 140 10.71 5.56 0.42
C LEU A 140 10.81 4.38 -0.57
N LEU A 141 9.73 3.61 -0.75
CA LEU A 141 9.71 2.49 -1.71
C LEU A 141 10.00 2.97 -3.15
N LEU A 142 9.43 4.11 -3.54
CA LEU A 142 9.73 4.70 -4.85
C LEU A 142 11.21 5.08 -5.01
N LEU A 143 11.89 5.50 -3.93
CA LEU A 143 13.33 5.76 -3.93
C LEU A 143 14.16 4.46 -3.99
N GLU A 144 13.66 3.37 -3.42
CA GLU A 144 14.22 2.01 -3.52
C GLU A 144 13.87 1.30 -4.85
N GLY A 145 13.33 2.06 -5.82
CA GLY A 145 13.11 1.58 -7.18
C GLY A 145 11.83 0.80 -7.39
N TYR A 146 10.81 0.97 -6.54
CA TYR A 146 9.44 0.60 -6.89
C TYR A 146 8.92 1.56 -7.98
N ASP A 147 8.02 1.06 -8.82
CA ASP A 147 7.45 1.84 -9.91
C ASP A 147 6.30 2.74 -9.41
N ARG A 148 6.11 3.85 -10.12
CA ARG A 148 4.97 4.75 -9.93
C ARG A 148 3.76 4.24 -10.68
N ALA A 149 2.57 4.67 -10.23
CA ALA A 149 1.35 4.53 -10.99
C ALA A 149 1.53 5.01 -12.44
N GLY A 150 1.09 4.21 -13.42
CA GLY A 150 1.25 4.50 -14.85
C GLY A 150 2.63 4.25 -15.45
N GLU A 151 3.65 3.92 -14.64
CA GLU A 151 5.03 3.65 -15.08
C GLU A 151 5.49 2.22 -14.73
N ILE A 152 4.53 1.31 -14.51
CA ILE A 152 4.77 -0.05 -14.05
C ILE A 152 5.60 -0.84 -15.07
N ARG A 153 6.69 -1.44 -14.61
CA ARG A 153 7.58 -2.29 -15.40
C ARG A 153 7.48 -3.74 -14.96
N PHE A 154 7.18 -4.61 -15.92
CA PHE A 154 7.16 -6.05 -15.74
C PHE A 154 8.58 -6.61 -15.87
N HIS A 155 9.32 -6.58 -14.76
CA HIS A 155 10.69 -7.07 -14.69
C HIS A 155 10.76 -8.61 -14.80
N ALA A 156 11.86 -9.15 -15.33
CA ALA A 156 12.05 -10.61 -15.42
C ALA A 156 12.94 -11.17 -14.29
N ALA A 157 13.38 -10.32 -13.36
CA ALA A 157 14.30 -10.71 -12.29
C ALA A 157 13.64 -10.48 -10.94
N ALA A 158 13.93 -11.37 -9.99
CA ALA A 158 13.55 -11.23 -8.60
C ALA A 158 14.11 -9.93 -8.01
N ARG A 159 13.35 -9.34 -7.09
CA ARG A 159 13.84 -8.25 -6.25
C ARG A 159 14.50 -8.82 -4.99
N GLU A 160 15.65 -8.27 -4.59
CA GLU A 160 16.36 -8.74 -3.39
C GLU A 160 15.75 -8.22 -2.07
N ASP A 161 14.96 -7.15 -2.15
CA ASP A 161 14.29 -6.49 -1.02
C ASP A 161 12.86 -7.00 -0.77
N LEU A 162 12.45 -8.07 -1.45
CA LEU A 162 11.08 -8.59 -1.38
C LEU A 162 11.07 -10.11 -1.47
N THR A 163 10.54 -10.75 -0.43
CA THR A 163 10.25 -12.20 -0.45
C THR A 163 8.75 -12.41 -0.60
N VAL A 164 8.37 -13.37 -1.44
CA VAL A 164 6.97 -13.77 -1.64
C VAL A 164 6.89 -15.28 -1.62
N SER A 165 6.02 -15.82 -0.78
CA SER A 165 5.70 -17.23 -0.73
C SER A 165 4.21 -17.46 -0.90
N LEU A 166 3.87 -18.57 -1.55
CA LEU A 166 2.51 -19.04 -1.76
C LEU A 166 2.42 -20.46 -1.22
N ASP A 167 1.67 -20.61 -0.15
CA ASP A 167 1.20 -21.90 0.35
C ASP A 167 -0.18 -22.22 -0.25
N THR A 168 -0.84 -23.28 0.21
CA THR A 168 -2.06 -23.83 -0.44
C THR A 168 -3.16 -22.78 -0.62
N ASP A 169 -3.37 -21.94 0.38
CA ASP A 169 -4.44 -20.96 0.46
C ASP A 169 -3.98 -19.58 0.97
N GLU A 170 -2.67 -19.39 1.18
CA GLU A 170 -2.12 -18.18 1.77
C GLU A 170 -0.93 -17.66 0.95
N LEU A 171 -1.00 -16.38 0.57
CA LEU A 171 0.12 -15.64 -0.02
C LEU A 171 0.76 -14.77 1.07
N THR A 172 2.03 -15.00 1.34
CA THR A 172 2.82 -14.19 2.27
C THR A 172 3.79 -13.30 1.50
N ILE A 173 3.82 -12.02 1.86
CA ILE A 173 4.64 -10.98 1.25
C ILE A 173 5.45 -10.29 2.36
N SER A 174 6.77 -10.34 2.24
CA SER A 174 7.70 -9.81 3.25
C SER A 174 8.69 -8.84 2.57
N PRO A 175 8.35 -7.54 2.47
CA PRO A 175 9.28 -6.52 2.03
C PRO A 175 10.30 -6.23 3.13
N LEU A 176 11.60 -6.14 2.81
CA LEU A 176 12.69 -6.01 3.78
C LEU A 176 12.53 -4.83 4.76
N PHE A 177 11.83 -3.79 4.35
CA PHE A 177 11.66 -2.54 5.09
C PHE A 177 10.33 -2.43 5.83
N LEU A 178 9.50 -3.48 5.79
CA LEU A 178 8.14 -3.48 6.31
C LEU A 178 7.81 -4.77 7.07
N ASP A 179 6.63 -4.78 7.68
CA ASP A 179 6.06 -5.98 8.25
C ASP A 179 5.73 -7.01 7.16
N GLU A 180 5.58 -8.25 7.61
CA GLU A 180 5.08 -9.34 6.77
C GLU A 180 3.55 -9.27 6.66
N TYR A 181 3.05 -9.49 5.45
CA TYR A 181 1.63 -9.44 5.12
C TYR A 181 1.18 -10.79 4.58
N SER A 182 0.12 -11.33 5.15
CA SER A 182 -0.42 -12.64 4.75
C SER A 182 -1.86 -12.53 4.27
N ILE A 183 -2.14 -13.06 3.10
CA ILE A 183 -3.42 -12.85 2.41
C ILE A 183 -3.99 -14.19 1.99
N ASP A 184 -5.23 -14.46 2.40
CA ASP A 184 -5.99 -15.61 1.93
C ASP A 184 -6.23 -15.49 0.41
N VAL A 185 -5.82 -16.50 -0.34
CA VAL A 185 -6.01 -16.57 -1.79
C VAL A 185 -7.02 -17.65 -2.16
N ARG A 186 -7.68 -17.45 -3.29
CA ARG A 186 -8.68 -18.41 -3.80
C ARG A 186 -8.00 -19.60 -4.47
N GLU A 187 -8.71 -20.72 -4.50
CA GLU A 187 -8.32 -21.88 -5.31
C GLU A 187 -8.06 -21.47 -6.77
N GLY A 188 -6.96 -21.97 -7.35
CA GLY A 188 -6.52 -21.62 -8.70
C GLY A 188 -5.68 -20.34 -8.82
N PHE A 189 -5.33 -19.67 -7.71
CA PHE A 189 -4.46 -18.50 -7.73
C PHE A 189 -3.05 -18.82 -8.26
N ALA A 190 -2.49 -19.98 -7.90
CA ALA A 190 -1.20 -20.45 -8.41
C ALA A 190 -1.18 -20.55 -9.95
N ASP A 191 -2.22 -21.12 -10.55
CA ASP A 191 -2.36 -21.23 -12.01
C ASP A 191 -2.49 -19.85 -12.65
N MET A 192 -3.20 -18.92 -12.01
CA MET A 192 -3.32 -17.54 -12.48
C MET A 192 -1.97 -16.82 -12.50
N LEU A 193 -1.14 -17.00 -11.46
CA LEU A 193 0.21 -16.47 -11.41
C LEU A 193 1.06 -17.00 -12.55
N ASP A 194 1.02 -18.32 -12.80
CA ASP A 194 1.80 -18.95 -13.86
C ASP A 194 1.38 -18.49 -15.26
N VAL A 195 0.07 -18.31 -15.49
CA VAL A 195 -0.47 -17.79 -16.75
C VAL A 195 -0.11 -16.32 -16.96
N ALA A 196 -0.18 -15.50 -15.90
CA ALA A 196 0.20 -14.08 -15.96
C ALA A 196 1.72 -13.88 -16.01
N GLY A 197 2.49 -14.88 -15.60
CA GLY A 197 3.95 -14.83 -15.44
C GLY A 197 4.39 -14.17 -14.13
N GLY A 198 3.49 -13.90 -13.19
CA GLY A 198 3.79 -13.26 -11.92
C GLY A 198 2.62 -12.53 -11.28
N LEU A 199 2.96 -11.71 -10.28
CA LEU A 199 2.06 -10.92 -9.45
C LEU A 199 2.46 -9.45 -9.50
N LEU A 200 1.48 -8.55 -9.61
CA LEU A 200 1.70 -7.14 -9.32
C LEU A 200 1.40 -6.88 -7.84
N LEU A 201 2.35 -6.33 -7.10
CA LEU A 201 2.17 -5.81 -5.76
C LEU A 201 2.00 -4.29 -5.83
N ALA A 202 1.00 -3.75 -5.15
CA ALA A 202 0.82 -2.34 -4.87
C ALA A 202 0.90 -2.11 -3.36
N ILE A 203 1.79 -1.23 -2.92
CA ILE A 203 1.83 -0.73 -1.54
C ILE A 203 1.35 0.71 -1.57
N THR A 204 0.32 1.03 -0.80
CA THR A 204 -0.40 2.30 -0.96
C THR A 204 -0.87 2.93 0.34
N HIS A 205 -0.99 4.26 0.33
CA HIS A 205 -1.70 5.04 1.35
C HIS A 205 -3.13 5.43 0.90
N GLU A 206 -3.57 5.00 -0.28
CA GLU A 206 -4.96 5.15 -0.70
C GLU A 206 -5.90 4.28 0.16
N PRO A 207 -7.13 4.75 0.42
CA PRO A 207 -8.13 3.95 1.12
C PRO A 207 -8.57 2.77 0.25
N ILE A 208 -8.47 1.56 0.81
CA ILE A 208 -8.82 0.28 0.16
C ILE A 208 -9.91 -0.50 0.93
N GLY A 209 -10.74 0.21 1.70
CA GLY A 209 -11.68 -0.41 2.64
C GLY A 209 -12.70 -1.32 1.96
N ALA A 210 -13.30 -0.87 0.84
CA ALA A 210 -14.28 -1.66 0.12
C ALA A 210 -13.65 -2.84 -0.62
N LEU A 211 -12.44 -2.65 -1.18
CA LEU A 211 -11.66 -3.74 -1.79
C LEU A 211 -11.31 -4.81 -0.76
N ALA A 212 -10.83 -4.41 0.41
CA ALA A 212 -10.45 -5.34 1.48
C ALA A 212 -11.66 -6.06 2.09
N ALA A 213 -12.83 -5.42 2.13
CA ALA A 213 -14.08 -6.05 2.52
C ALA A 213 -14.64 -7.02 1.46
N GLY A 214 -14.01 -7.13 0.28
CA GLY A 214 -14.47 -7.98 -0.81
C GLY A 214 -15.71 -7.46 -1.55
N GLU A 215 -16.08 -6.18 -1.34
CA GLU A 215 -17.24 -5.55 -1.96
C GLU A 215 -16.97 -5.19 -3.44
N GLY A 216 -15.70 -5.10 -3.82
CA GLY A 216 -15.28 -4.83 -5.19
C GLY A 216 -15.63 -3.41 -5.65
N ASP A 217 -14.78 -2.43 -5.33
CA ASP A 217 -14.96 -1.05 -5.77
C ASP A 217 -13.97 -0.69 -6.89
N ALA A 218 -14.49 -0.58 -8.11
CA ALA A 218 -13.70 -0.17 -9.28
C ALA A 218 -13.08 1.23 -9.14
N GLY A 219 -13.74 2.13 -8.39
CA GLY A 219 -13.23 3.47 -8.11
C GLY A 219 -12.08 3.46 -7.10
N GLU A 220 -12.09 2.57 -6.11
CA GLU A 220 -10.91 2.33 -5.25
C GLU A 220 -9.74 1.77 -6.06
N LEU A 221 -10.00 0.79 -6.92
CA LEU A 221 -8.98 0.20 -7.76
C LEU A 221 -8.35 1.23 -8.73
N GLU A 222 -9.17 2.08 -9.35
CA GLU A 222 -8.71 3.18 -10.19
C GLU A 222 -7.84 4.17 -9.40
N ARG A 223 -8.26 4.57 -8.19
CA ARG A 223 -7.46 5.45 -7.32
C ARG A 223 -6.11 4.84 -6.99
N VAL A 224 -6.09 3.58 -6.53
CA VAL A 224 -4.83 2.88 -6.21
C VAL A 224 -3.91 2.87 -7.42
N THR A 225 -4.42 2.52 -8.61
CA THR A 225 -3.62 2.35 -9.83
C THR A 225 -3.21 3.63 -10.54
N THR A 226 -3.69 4.80 -10.07
CA THR A 226 -3.38 6.12 -10.63
C THR A 226 -2.74 7.09 -9.63
N SER A 227 -2.80 6.78 -8.33
CA SER A 227 -2.35 7.69 -7.29
C SER A 227 -0.82 7.80 -7.20
N PRO A 228 -0.28 9.01 -6.95
CA PRO A 228 1.13 9.19 -6.59
C PRO A 228 1.47 8.61 -5.20
N HIS A 229 0.46 8.21 -4.42
CA HIS A 229 0.61 7.61 -3.09
C HIS A 229 0.52 6.07 -3.14
N SER A 230 0.81 5.50 -4.31
CA SER A 230 0.98 4.05 -4.53
C SER A 230 2.36 3.76 -5.14
N ALA A 231 3.01 2.71 -4.65
CA ALA A 231 4.24 2.15 -5.18
C ALA A 231 4.00 0.72 -5.67
N PHE A 232 4.57 0.36 -6.82
CA PHE A 232 4.31 -0.91 -7.49
C PHE A 232 5.58 -1.75 -7.63
N ALA A 233 5.44 -3.06 -7.49
CA ALA A 233 6.49 -4.00 -7.83
C ALA A 233 5.90 -5.20 -8.57
N TRP A 234 6.46 -5.51 -9.73
CA TRP A 234 6.21 -6.78 -10.38
C TRP A 234 7.07 -7.88 -9.75
N ILE A 235 6.43 -8.98 -9.38
CA ILE A 235 7.05 -10.17 -8.81
C ILE A 235 6.91 -11.29 -9.85
N PRO A 236 7.99 -11.72 -10.52
CA PRO A 236 7.93 -12.81 -11.48
C PRO A 236 7.50 -14.12 -10.80
N ALA A 237 6.74 -14.96 -11.49
CA ALA A 237 6.23 -16.23 -10.94
C ALA A 237 7.36 -17.15 -10.46
N GLU A 238 8.50 -17.15 -11.15
CA GLU A 238 9.69 -17.91 -10.77
C GLU A 238 10.36 -17.44 -9.47
N SER A 239 10.01 -16.24 -8.99
CA SER A 239 10.53 -15.66 -7.76
C SER A 239 9.62 -15.95 -6.55
N ILE A 240 8.43 -16.51 -6.80
CA ILE A 240 7.46 -16.85 -5.76
C ILE A 240 7.77 -18.26 -5.26
N GLN A 241 8.06 -18.39 -3.97
CA GLN A 241 8.31 -19.68 -3.33
C GLN A 241 7.00 -20.43 -3.18
N LYS A 242 6.86 -21.60 -3.80
CA LYS A 242 5.64 -22.42 -3.72
C LYS A 242 5.84 -23.58 -2.74
N GLY A 243 4.98 -23.67 -1.73
CA GLY A 243 4.95 -24.74 -0.71
C GLY A 243 4.27 -26.02 -1.17
#